data_AF-A0A9D9YB15-F1
#
_entry.id   AF-A0A9D9YB15-F1
#
_cell.length_a   1.000
_cell.length_b   1.000
_cell.length_c   1.000
_cell.angle_alpha   90.00
_cell.angle_beta   90.00
_cell.angle_gamma   90.00
#
_symmetry.space_group_name_H-M   'P 1'
#
loop_
_entity.id
_entity.type
_entity.pdbx_description
1 polymer ?
#
loop_
_entity_poly.entity_id
_entity_poly.type
_entity_poly.pdbx_seq_one_letter_code
_entity_poly.pdbx_strand_id
1 'polypeptide(L)'
;MRRTTTLLLLLPLLLTAMPAHAQFTEGWTIVPAACHSCPAAWVCVLEMLNNLVTLIMTIAVLIVVLVITYAGILLVFTATNPENKSKAKSMLINAAVGLVIALGAWLIIDKVLESLGAGGIDETTRVIGTGGSACVVAQDPITEPPEGTDPSPITPGPGGGGSGANCPVPAASGMVAFPAEATSGETEYATPSTVENFLAMRAAALADGIDIKVTDGYRSEAEQVQLWYRYNQDTSQVARPCTLGGSGSNHNSGVALDLTVGCRKTDSSCDSAQYRWLKANGSQWGFNNNLPTDTVHWSPSGR
;
A
#
# COMPACT_ATOMS: atom_id res chain seq x y z
N MET A 1 -8.86 42.95 -38.54
CA MET A 1 -8.46 43.11 -37.12
C MET A 1 -9.18 42.21 -36.10
N ARG A 2 -10.30 41.54 -36.41
CA ARG A 2 -11.00 40.63 -35.45
C ARG A 2 -10.44 39.20 -35.31
N ARG A 3 -9.59 38.75 -36.24
CA ARG A 3 -9.08 37.35 -36.27
C ARG A 3 -7.91 37.10 -35.30
N THR A 4 -7.10 38.10 -35.00
CA THR A 4 -5.96 37.98 -34.06
C THR A 4 -6.40 37.99 -32.61
N THR A 5 -7.51 38.66 -32.29
CA THR A 5 -8.07 38.76 -30.93
C THR A 5 -8.69 37.45 -30.43
N THR A 6 -9.19 36.59 -31.34
CA THR A 6 -9.78 35.30 -30.95
C THR A 6 -8.71 34.23 -30.65
N LEU A 7 -7.56 34.28 -31.34
CA LEU A 7 -6.41 33.42 -31.07
C LEU A 7 -5.75 33.74 -29.72
N LEU A 8 -5.71 35.04 -29.36
CA LEU A 8 -5.21 35.54 -28.08
C LEU A 8 -6.14 35.21 -26.87
N LEU A 9 -7.40 34.86 -27.10
CA LEU A 9 -8.36 34.47 -26.05
C LEU A 9 -8.39 32.96 -25.78
N LEU A 10 -7.92 32.13 -26.72
CA LEU A 10 -7.79 30.67 -26.54
C LEU A 10 -6.47 30.27 -25.87
N LEU A 11 -5.40 31.07 -26.04
CA LEU A 11 -4.09 30.84 -25.46
C LEU A 11 -4.08 30.79 -23.90
N PRO A 12 -4.84 31.64 -23.17
CA PRO A 12 -4.93 31.56 -21.71
C PRO A 12 -5.76 30.37 -21.21
N LEU A 13 -6.73 29.88 -22.00
CA LEU A 13 -7.53 28.69 -21.66
C LEU A 13 -6.73 27.39 -21.83
N LEU A 14 -5.81 27.36 -22.81
CA LEU A 14 -4.81 26.28 -22.93
C LEU A 14 -3.78 26.31 -21.78
N LEU A 15 -3.37 27.50 -21.32
CA LEU A 15 -2.41 27.63 -20.21
C LEU A 15 -3.03 27.36 -18.82
N THR A 16 -4.33 27.58 -18.63
CA THR A 16 -5.02 27.32 -17.33
C THR A 16 -5.40 25.86 -17.12
N ALA A 17 -5.26 24.99 -18.13
CA ALA A 17 -5.34 23.53 -17.98
C ALA A 17 -4.03 22.89 -17.46
N MET A 18 -2.97 23.70 -17.27
CA MET A 18 -1.68 23.21 -16.79
C MET A 18 -1.58 22.83 -15.29
N PRO A 19 -2.42 23.27 -14.34
CA PRO A 19 -2.27 22.81 -12.97
C PRO A 19 -2.73 21.35 -12.76
N ALA A 20 -3.41 20.73 -13.74
CA ALA A 20 -3.76 19.31 -13.70
C ALA A 20 -2.59 18.37 -14.07
N HIS A 21 -1.45 18.91 -14.53
CA HIS A 21 -0.32 18.14 -15.08
C HIS A 21 0.96 18.25 -14.24
N ALA A 22 0.85 18.37 -12.92
CA ALA A 22 2.01 18.19 -12.03
C ALA A 22 2.54 16.74 -12.00
N GLN A 23 2.01 15.83 -12.84
CA GLN A 23 2.35 14.40 -12.83
C GLN A 23 3.61 14.04 -13.62
N PHE A 24 4.07 14.91 -14.55
CA PHE A 24 5.28 14.68 -15.35
C PHE A 24 6.39 15.64 -14.92
N THR A 25 6.98 15.37 -13.76
CA THR A 25 8.20 16.04 -13.31
C THR A 25 9.40 15.54 -14.12
N GLU A 26 10.53 16.26 -14.06
CA GLU A 26 11.81 15.72 -14.56
C GLU A 26 12.07 14.35 -13.92
N GLY A 27 12.23 13.31 -14.75
CA GLY A 27 12.44 11.94 -14.31
C GLY A 27 11.24 10.99 -14.38
N TRP A 28 10.06 11.44 -14.86
CA TRP A 28 8.93 10.54 -15.08
C TRP A 28 9.19 9.58 -16.26
N THR A 29 9.07 8.29 -16.02
CA THR A 29 9.20 7.23 -17.03
C THR A 29 8.13 6.17 -16.84
N ILE A 30 7.67 5.54 -17.94
CA ILE A 30 6.68 4.45 -17.87
C ILE A 30 7.22 3.32 -17.00
N VAL A 31 8.49 2.95 -17.22
CA VAL A 31 9.22 1.99 -16.39
C VAL A 31 10.01 2.77 -15.35
N PRO A 32 9.69 2.65 -14.05
CA PRO A 32 10.45 3.32 -12.99
C PRO A 32 11.92 2.89 -13.03
N ALA A 33 12.83 3.81 -12.68
CA ALA A 33 14.26 3.52 -12.69
C ALA A 33 14.65 2.34 -11.79
N ALA A 34 13.93 2.14 -10.68
CA ALA A 34 14.11 1.00 -9.78
C ALA A 34 13.81 -0.36 -10.43
N CYS A 35 13.04 -0.38 -11.53
CA CYS A 35 12.71 -1.59 -12.28
C CYS A 35 13.72 -1.90 -13.40
N HIS A 36 14.73 -1.03 -13.61
CA HIS A 36 15.78 -1.28 -14.60
C HIS A 36 16.96 -2.08 -14.04
N SER A 37 17.13 -2.12 -12.72
CA SER A 37 18.30 -2.70 -12.07
C SER A 37 18.19 -4.20 -11.79
N CYS A 38 17.03 -4.82 -12.04
CA CYS A 38 16.76 -6.21 -11.66
C CYS A 38 15.54 -6.81 -12.38
N PRO A 39 15.33 -8.14 -12.31
CA PRO A 39 14.11 -8.77 -12.82
C PRO A 39 12.88 -8.21 -12.10
N ALA A 40 11.90 -7.72 -12.86
CA ALA A 40 10.76 -6.98 -12.32
C ALA A 40 9.84 -7.87 -11.47
N ALA A 41 9.65 -7.49 -10.20
CA ALA A 41 8.64 -8.08 -9.34
C ALA A 41 7.24 -7.54 -9.64
N TRP A 42 6.23 -8.14 -9.00
CA TRP A 42 4.82 -7.71 -9.11
C TRP A 42 4.61 -6.22 -8.82
N VAL A 43 5.41 -5.68 -7.90
CA VAL A 43 5.48 -4.25 -7.55
C VAL A 43 5.73 -3.36 -8.76
N CYS A 44 6.76 -3.69 -9.54
CA CYS A 44 7.11 -2.96 -10.75
C CYS A 44 5.98 -3.02 -11.78
N VAL A 45 5.28 -4.15 -11.88
CA VAL A 45 4.14 -4.29 -12.81
C VAL A 45 3.01 -3.33 -12.44
N LEU A 46 2.64 -3.26 -11.16
CA LEU A 46 1.58 -2.37 -10.70
C LEU A 46 1.94 -0.89 -10.87
N GLU A 47 3.17 -0.51 -10.57
CA GLU A 47 3.64 0.86 -10.74
C GLU A 47 3.72 1.27 -12.22
N MET A 48 4.18 0.36 -13.08
CA MET A 48 4.13 0.54 -14.53
C MET A 48 2.69 0.71 -15.05
N LEU A 49 1.73 -0.07 -14.53
CA LEU A 49 0.33 0.06 -14.91
C LEU A 49 -0.23 1.42 -14.48
N ASN A 50 0.09 1.90 -13.29
CA ASN A 50 -0.34 3.23 -12.83
C ASN A 50 0.27 4.36 -13.69
N ASN A 51 1.55 4.27 -14.02
CA ASN A 51 2.21 5.21 -14.93
C ASN A 51 1.57 5.16 -16.33
N LEU A 52 1.24 3.96 -16.83
CA LEU A 52 0.58 3.79 -18.12
C LEU A 52 -0.83 4.40 -18.12
N VAL A 53 -1.63 4.17 -17.08
CA VAL A 53 -2.97 4.78 -16.95
C VAL A 53 -2.85 6.30 -16.91
N THR A 54 -1.90 6.84 -16.15
CA THR A 54 -1.62 8.28 -16.08
C THR A 54 -1.25 8.87 -17.45
N LEU A 55 -0.41 8.16 -18.21
CA LEU A 55 -0.04 8.56 -19.57
C LEU A 55 -1.24 8.59 -20.51
N ILE A 56 -2.05 7.52 -20.52
CA ILE A 56 -3.22 7.41 -21.40
C ILE A 56 -4.24 8.49 -21.05
N MET A 57 -4.49 8.75 -19.76
CA MET A 57 -5.39 9.80 -19.31
C MET A 57 -4.91 11.19 -19.75
N THR A 58 -3.61 11.44 -19.68
CA THR A 58 -3.00 12.69 -20.15
C THR A 58 -3.20 12.89 -21.65
N ILE A 59 -2.90 11.86 -22.44
CA ILE A 59 -3.09 11.89 -23.89
C ILE A 59 -4.58 12.06 -24.23
N ALA A 60 -5.47 11.38 -23.51
CA ALA A 60 -6.91 11.48 -23.71
C ALA A 60 -7.43 12.91 -23.46
N VAL A 61 -6.99 13.55 -22.37
CA VAL A 61 -7.35 14.95 -22.07
C VAL A 61 -6.82 15.89 -23.15
N LEU A 62 -5.58 15.71 -23.63
CA LEU A 62 -5.05 16.51 -24.73
C LEU A 62 -5.86 16.34 -26.02
N ILE A 63 -6.27 15.12 -26.36
CA ILE A 63 -7.14 14.85 -27.51
C ILE A 63 -8.49 15.53 -27.34
N VAL A 64 -9.10 15.46 -26.16
CA VAL A 64 -10.38 16.12 -25.85
C VAL A 64 -10.28 17.63 -26.07
N VAL A 65 -9.20 18.27 -25.61
CA VAL A 65 -8.97 19.70 -25.83
C VAL A 65 -8.88 20.03 -27.33
N LEU A 66 -8.18 19.21 -28.12
CA LEU A 66 -8.08 19.39 -29.57
C LEU A 66 -9.43 19.21 -30.28
N VAL A 67 -10.21 18.20 -29.89
CA VAL A 67 -11.55 17.93 -30.44
C VAL A 67 -12.50 19.08 -30.12
N ILE A 68 -12.51 19.57 -28.88
CA ILE A 68 -13.34 20.72 -28.47
C ILE A 68 -12.95 21.96 -29.25
N THR A 69 -11.65 22.22 -29.40
CA THR A 69 -11.14 23.37 -30.16
C THR A 69 -11.56 23.28 -31.63
N TYR A 70 -11.39 22.13 -32.27
CA TYR A 70 -11.79 21.90 -33.66
C TYR A 70 -13.31 22.01 -33.86
N ALA A 71 -14.11 21.44 -32.96
CA ALA A 71 -15.57 21.54 -33.00
C ALA A 71 -16.03 22.99 -32.82
N GLY A 72 -15.37 23.77 -31.94
CA GLY A 72 -15.62 25.20 -31.78
C GLY A 72 -15.34 26.00 -33.07
N ILE A 73 -14.20 25.75 -33.72
CA ILE A 73 -13.87 26.34 -35.03
C ILE A 73 -14.93 25.97 -36.06
N LEU A 74 -15.30 24.69 -36.16
CA LEU A 74 -16.30 24.21 -37.11
C LEU A 74 -17.66 24.91 -36.92
N LEU A 75 -18.11 25.09 -35.67
CA LEU A 75 -19.34 25.81 -35.36
C LEU A 75 -19.31 27.28 -35.81
N VAL A 76 -18.17 27.95 -35.69
CA VAL A 76 -18.03 29.37 -36.05
C VAL A 76 -17.90 29.55 -37.57
N PHE A 77 -17.06 28.77 -38.23
CA PHE A 77 -16.70 29.00 -39.63
C PHE A 77 -17.66 28.35 -40.63
N THR A 78 -18.42 27.33 -40.23
CA THR A 78 -19.35 26.62 -41.12
C THR A 78 -20.81 26.73 -40.71
N ALA A 79 -21.15 27.82 -39.99
CA ALA A 79 -22.46 28.02 -39.38
C ALA A 79 -23.66 27.98 -40.36
N THR A 80 -23.46 28.15 -41.66
CA THR A 80 -24.53 28.10 -42.66
C THR A 80 -24.77 26.70 -43.24
N ASN A 81 -23.89 25.72 -42.97
CA ASN A 81 -24.07 24.32 -43.37
C ASN A 81 -24.70 23.52 -42.20
N PRO A 82 -25.95 23.02 -42.34
CA PRO A 82 -26.60 22.23 -41.30
C PRO A 82 -25.86 20.94 -40.93
N GLU A 83 -25.19 20.31 -41.90
CA GLU A 83 -24.45 19.06 -41.71
C GLU A 83 -23.24 19.27 -40.78
N ASN A 84 -22.44 20.29 -41.05
CA ASN A 84 -21.26 20.61 -40.23
C ASN A 84 -21.64 21.06 -38.81
N LYS A 85 -22.78 21.76 -38.66
CA LYS A 85 -23.33 22.10 -37.35
C LYS A 85 -23.71 20.87 -36.54
N SER A 86 -24.38 19.90 -37.17
CA SER A 86 -24.74 18.65 -36.52
C SER A 86 -23.48 17.87 -36.11
N LYS A 87 -22.50 17.76 -37.02
CA LYS A 87 -21.23 17.08 -36.76
C LYS A 87 -20.46 17.68 -35.59
N ALA A 88 -20.36 19.01 -35.52
CA ALA A 88 -19.67 19.69 -34.43
C ALA A 88 -20.37 19.47 -33.07
N LYS A 89 -21.71 19.49 -33.03
CA LYS A 89 -22.47 19.19 -31.81
C LYS A 89 -22.23 17.76 -31.33
N SER A 90 -22.25 16.78 -32.24
CA SER A 90 -21.95 15.39 -31.87
C SER A 90 -20.52 15.22 -31.34
N MET A 91 -19.53 15.91 -31.91
CA MET A 91 -18.16 15.90 -31.41
C MET A 91 -18.06 16.44 -29.98
N LEU A 92 -18.75 17.54 -29.67
CA LEU A 92 -18.78 18.12 -28.32
C LEU A 92 -19.47 17.21 -27.31
N ILE A 93 -20.61 16.61 -27.68
CA ILE A 93 -21.33 15.67 -26.81
C ILE A 93 -20.46 14.44 -26.53
N ASN A 94 -19.84 13.85 -27.57
CA ASN A 94 -18.99 12.69 -27.41
C ASN A 94 -17.76 12.99 -26.54
N ALA A 95 -17.15 14.17 -26.68
CA ALA A 95 -16.05 14.61 -25.83
C ALA A 95 -16.49 14.77 -24.36
N ALA A 96 -17.66 15.37 -24.12
CA ALA A 96 -18.21 15.52 -22.77
C ALA A 96 -18.55 14.17 -22.12
N VAL A 97 -19.18 13.26 -22.86
CA VAL A 97 -19.50 11.91 -22.40
C VAL A 97 -18.21 11.13 -22.09
N GLY A 98 -17.20 11.21 -22.96
CA GLY A 98 -15.90 10.59 -22.73
C GLY A 98 -15.21 11.10 -21.46
N LEU A 99 -15.24 12.41 -21.22
CA LEU A 99 -14.69 13.01 -20.01
C LEU A 99 -15.42 12.54 -18.74
N VAL A 100 -16.76 12.49 -18.78
CA VAL A 100 -17.57 12.00 -17.65
C VAL A 100 -17.31 10.53 -17.36
N ILE A 101 -17.19 9.68 -18.39
CA ILE A 101 -16.87 8.26 -18.22
C ILE A 101 -15.47 8.10 -17.64
N ALA A 102 -14.46 8.83 -18.15
CA ALA A 102 -13.09 8.71 -17.69
C ALA A 102 -12.93 9.15 -16.22
N LEU A 103 -13.52 10.30 -15.86
CA LEU A 103 -13.52 10.80 -14.48
C LEU A 103 -14.38 9.93 -13.56
N GLY A 104 -15.52 9.44 -14.05
CA GLY A 104 -16.40 8.54 -13.31
C GLY A 104 -15.76 7.20 -13.01
N ALA A 105 -15.08 6.59 -13.99
CA ALA A 105 -14.33 5.35 -13.79
C ALA A 105 -13.22 5.52 -12.75
N TRP A 106 -12.44 6.60 -12.85
CA TRP A 106 -11.40 6.91 -11.87
C TRP A 106 -11.97 7.10 -10.46
N LEU A 107 -13.05 7.87 -10.32
CA LEU A 107 -13.69 8.14 -9.03
C LEU A 107 -14.32 6.89 -8.42
N ILE A 108 -14.96 6.02 -9.21
CA ILE A 108 -15.54 4.77 -8.73
C ILE A 108 -14.45 3.87 -8.15
N ILE A 109 -13.34 3.69 -8.88
CA ILE A 109 -12.23 2.86 -8.41
C ILE A 109 -11.66 3.45 -7.12
N ASP A 110 -11.43 4.77 -7.07
CA ASP A 110 -10.90 5.46 -5.90
C ASP A 110 -11.78 5.29 -4.66
N LYS A 111 -13.10 5.47 -4.80
CA LYS A 111 -14.03 5.31 -3.67
C LYS A 111 -14.18 3.88 -3.21
N VAL A 112 -14.13 2.91 -4.13
CA VAL A 112 -14.17 1.49 -3.77
C VAL A 112 -12.91 1.12 -2.98
N LEU A 113 -11.72 1.52 -3.43
CA LEU A 113 -10.47 1.23 -2.73
C LEU A 113 -10.40 1.92 -1.36
N GLU A 114 -10.87 3.17 -1.28
CA GLU A 114 -10.97 3.90 0.00
C GLU A 114 -11.93 3.20 0.97
N SER A 115 -13.06 2.68 0.48
CA SER A 115 -14.04 1.95 1.31
C SER A 115 -13.50 0.62 1.85
N LEU A 116 -12.54 0.01 1.16
CA LEU A 116 -11.88 -1.23 1.57
C LEU A 116 -10.70 -0.99 2.53
N GLY A 117 -10.44 0.27 2.91
CA GLY A 117 -9.35 0.63 3.81
C GLY A 117 -7.96 0.65 3.15
N ALA A 118 -7.88 0.51 1.82
CA ALA A 118 -6.63 0.52 1.06
C ALA A 118 -6.12 1.94 0.72
N GLY A 119 -6.88 2.98 1.09
CA GLY A 119 -6.62 4.37 0.69
C GLY A 119 -7.10 4.67 -0.74
N GLY A 120 -6.85 5.87 -1.24
CA GLY A 120 -7.13 6.23 -2.65
C GLY A 120 -6.26 5.45 -3.64
N ILE A 121 -6.48 5.60 -4.95
CA ILE A 121 -5.73 4.84 -5.99
C ILE A 121 -4.22 5.02 -5.89
N ASP A 122 -3.77 6.24 -5.61
CA ASP A 122 -2.34 6.57 -5.48
C ASP A 122 -1.72 5.88 -4.25
N GLU A 123 -2.48 5.85 -3.15
CA GLU A 123 -2.07 5.17 -1.92
C GLU A 123 -2.14 3.66 -2.07
N THR A 124 -3.18 3.12 -2.70
CA THR A 124 -3.35 1.69 -2.96
C THR A 124 -2.26 1.16 -3.89
N THR A 125 -1.91 1.89 -4.95
CA THR A 125 -0.81 1.49 -5.85
C THR A 125 0.51 1.45 -5.08
N ARG A 126 0.71 2.39 -4.14
CA ARG A 126 1.86 2.38 -3.24
C ARG A 126 1.75 1.28 -2.19
N VAL A 127 0.60 0.96 -1.62
CA VAL A 127 0.44 -0.06 -0.56
C VAL A 127 0.54 -1.48 -1.12
N ILE A 128 -0.16 -1.77 -2.23
CA ILE A 128 -0.10 -3.08 -2.92
C ILE A 128 1.24 -3.25 -3.64
N GLY A 129 1.85 -2.16 -4.13
CA GLY A 129 3.19 -2.17 -4.70
C GLY A 129 4.29 -2.28 -3.65
N THR A 130 4.21 -1.66 -2.48
CA THR A 130 5.37 -1.61 -1.55
C THR A 130 5.51 -2.82 -0.63
N GLY A 131 4.69 -3.86 -0.80
CA GLY A 131 4.83 -5.12 -0.06
C GLY A 131 6.11 -5.90 -0.38
N GLY A 132 6.65 -5.77 -1.60
CA GLY A 132 7.81 -6.54 -2.08
C GLY A 132 8.97 -5.68 -2.60
N SER A 133 10.16 -6.26 -2.70
CA SER A 133 11.28 -5.66 -3.45
C SER A 133 10.84 -5.43 -4.91
N ALA A 134 11.22 -4.31 -5.52
CA ALA A 134 11.02 -4.05 -6.96
C ALA A 134 11.65 -5.15 -7.85
N CYS A 135 12.58 -5.89 -7.26
CA CYS A 135 13.29 -7.01 -7.81
C CYS A 135 12.69 -8.33 -7.37
N VAL A 136 12.48 -9.25 -8.30
CA VAL A 136 12.34 -10.68 -7.96
C VAL A 136 13.69 -11.12 -7.42
N VAL A 137 13.75 -11.26 -6.10
CA VAL A 137 14.86 -11.99 -5.47
C VAL A 137 14.60 -13.45 -5.76
N ALA A 138 15.56 -14.12 -6.42
CA ALA A 138 15.50 -15.57 -6.53
C ALA A 138 15.42 -16.11 -5.10
N GLN A 139 14.32 -16.77 -4.74
CA GLN A 139 14.38 -17.68 -3.60
C GLN A 139 15.44 -18.71 -4.00
N ASP A 140 16.51 -18.80 -3.21
CA ASP A 140 17.40 -19.94 -3.33
C ASP A 140 16.52 -21.19 -3.37
N PRO A 141 16.72 -22.11 -4.33
CA PRO A 141 15.95 -23.35 -4.33
C PRO A 141 16.07 -23.91 -2.92
N ILE A 142 14.93 -24.31 -2.34
CA ILE A 142 14.87 -25.11 -1.12
C ILE A 142 15.83 -26.30 -1.30
N THR A 143 17.08 -26.09 -0.93
CA THR A 143 18.01 -27.17 -0.67
C THR A 143 17.38 -27.86 0.51
N GLU A 144 16.88 -29.09 0.27
CA GLU A 144 16.72 -30.05 1.35
C GLU A 144 17.95 -29.92 2.28
N PRO A 145 17.74 -29.87 3.60
CA PRO A 145 18.86 -29.74 4.52
C PRO A 145 19.82 -30.88 4.22
N PRO A 146 21.12 -30.61 3.92
CA PRO A 146 22.06 -31.69 3.75
C PRO A 146 22.13 -32.43 5.09
N GLU A 147 21.75 -33.70 5.03
CA GLU A 147 21.95 -34.64 6.12
C GLU A 147 23.46 -34.73 6.38
N GLY A 148 23.87 -34.17 7.52
CA GLY A 148 25.22 -34.36 8.06
C GLY A 148 26.28 -33.39 7.53
N THR A 149 26.23 -32.15 7.99
CA THR A 149 27.45 -31.44 8.39
C THR A 149 27.16 -30.64 9.65
N ASP A 150 27.94 -30.88 10.70
CA ASP A 150 27.93 -30.11 11.95
C ASP A 150 27.90 -28.59 11.71
N PRO A 151 27.18 -27.82 12.54
CA PRO A 151 27.18 -26.37 12.45
C PRO A 151 28.55 -25.87 12.88
N SER A 152 29.41 -25.54 11.91
CA SER A 152 30.53 -24.65 12.19
C SER A 152 29.97 -23.27 12.55
N PRO A 153 30.48 -22.62 13.61
CA PRO A 153 29.92 -21.37 14.10
C PRO A 153 30.04 -20.30 13.02
N ILE A 154 28.92 -19.62 12.74
CA ILE A 154 28.96 -18.34 12.06
C ILE A 154 29.73 -17.42 12.99
N THR A 155 31.02 -17.22 12.72
CA THR A 155 31.83 -16.23 13.45
C THR A 155 31.20 -14.86 13.20
N PRO A 156 30.73 -14.15 14.24
CA PRO A 156 30.24 -12.79 14.08
C PRO A 156 31.39 -11.93 13.59
N GLY A 157 31.18 -11.23 12.47
CA GLY A 157 31.99 -10.06 12.18
C GLY A 157 31.90 -9.10 13.39
N PRO A 158 33.00 -8.44 13.81
CA PRO A 158 32.98 -7.56 14.96
C PRO A 158 32.20 -6.29 14.58
N GLY A 159 30.90 -6.28 14.86
CA GLY A 159 30.04 -5.16 14.49
C GLY A 159 28.55 -5.35 14.81
N GLY A 160 28.20 -5.51 16.09
CA GLY A 160 26.91 -5.02 16.63
C GLY A 160 25.70 -5.95 16.57
N GLY A 161 25.74 -7.10 17.27
CA GLY A 161 24.50 -7.80 17.66
C GLY A 161 23.69 -6.91 18.61
N GLY A 162 22.51 -6.49 18.19
CA GLY A 162 21.58 -5.70 19.00
C GLY A 162 21.26 -6.38 20.33
N SER A 163 21.23 -5.58 21.41
CA SER A 163 21.02 -6.06 22.79
C SER A 163 19.64 -5.73 23.36
N GLY A 164 18.69 -5.30 22.51
CA GLY A 164 17.36 -4.91 22.94
C GLY A 164 16.44 -6.10 23.21
N ALA A 165 15.25 -5.80 23.77
CA ALA A 165 14.31 -6.79 24.29
C ALA A 165 13.76 -7.78 23.24
N ASN A 166 13.82 -7.43 21.95
CA ASN A 166 13.38 -8.31 20.86
C ASN A 166 14.54 -8.98 20.11
N CYS A 167 15.75 -8.92 20.69
CA CYS A 167 16.95 -9.55 20.16
C CYS A 167 17.44 -10.67 21.11
N PRO A 168 17.97 -11.79 20.59
CA PRO A 168 18.04 -12.15 19.17
C PRO A 168 16.68 -12.55 18.59
N VAL A 169 16.52 -12.41 17.28
CA VAL A 169 15.30 -12.83 16.56
C VAL A 169 15.25 -14.37 16.50
N PRO A 170 14.18 -15.02 16.99
CA PRO A 170 14.00 -16.46 16.87
C PRO A 170 13.96 -16.92 15.41
N ALA A 171 14.29 -18.18 15.14
CA ALA A 171 14.20 -18.72 13.79
C ALA A 171 12.74 -18.88 13.34
N ALA A 172 12.47 -18.62 12.05
CA ALA A 172 11.15 -18.80 11.47
C ALA A 172 10.64 -20.25 11.57
N SER A 173 11.54 -21.24 11.61
CA SER A 173 11.21 -22.65 11.82
C SER A 173 10.59 -22.96 13.19
N GLY A 174 10.73 -22.05 14.16
CA GLY A 174 10.08 -22.15 15.47
C GLY A 174 8.67 -21.53 15.52
N MET A 175 8.20 -20.97 14.41
CA MET A 175 6.87 -20.36 14.31
C MET A 175 5.86 -21.36 13.76
N VAL A 176 4.59 -21.16 14.10
CA VAL A 176 3.46 -21.95 13.59
C VAL A 176 2.43 -21.02 12.96
N ALA A 177 1.77 -21.51 11.92
CA ALA A 177 0.77 -20.75 11.19
C ALA A 177 -0.53 -20.61 12.00
N PHE A 178 -1.18 -19.46 11.87
CA PHE A 178 -2.57 -19.32 12.26
C PHE A 178 -3.47 -20.05 11.25
N PRO A 179 -4.61 -20.62 11.69
CA PRO A 179 -5.59 -21.18 10.75
C PRO A 179 -6.24 -20.04 9.94
N ALA A 180 -6.60 -20.34 8.68
CA ALA A 180 -7.03 -19.32 7.72
C ALA A 180 -8.28 -18.54 8.17
N GLU A 181 -9.19 -19.17 8.92
CA GLU A 181 -10.36 -18.49 9.48
C GLU A 181 -10.02 -17.42 10.52
N ALA A 182 -8.82 -17.50 11.11
CA ALA A 182 -8.34 -16.64 12.17
C ALA A 182 -7.46 -15.48 11.66
N THR A 183 -7.17 -15.44 10.35
CA THR A 183 -6.44 -14.34 9.71
C THR A 183 -7.35 -13.54 8.79
N SER A 184 -6.94 -12.29 8.56
CA SER A 184 -7.55 -11.38 7.59
C SER A 184 -6.49 -10.98 6.57
N GLY A 185 -6.34 -11.78 5.53
CA GLY A 185 -5.31 -11.58 4.51
C GLY A 185 -4.55 -12.88 4.25
N GLU A 186 -3.22 -12.80 4.27
CA GLU A 186 -2.35 -13.93 4.05
C GLU A 186 -2.24 -14.83 5.30
N THR A 187 -1.47 -15.91 5.16
CA THR A 187 -1.16 -16.79 6.31
C THR A 187 -0.15 -16.10 7.20
N GLU A 188 -0.54 -15.85 8.44
CA GLU A 188 0.32 -15.28 9.46
C GLU A 188 0.95 -16.36 10.34
N TYR A 189 2.07 -16.02 10.98
CA TYR A 189 2.83 -16.93 11.84
C TYR A 189 3.08 -16.30 13.20
N ALA A 190 3.21 -17.10 14.25
CA ALA A 190 3.67 -16.63 15.57
C ALA A 190 4.28 -17.80 16.35
N THR A 191 4.77 -17.56 17.56
CA THR A 191 5.19 -18.66 18.42
C THR A 191 4.01 -19.57 18.77
N PRO A 192 4.22 -20.87 19.02
CA PRO A 192 3.15 -21.81 19.37
C PRO A 192 2.24 -21.31 20.50
N SER A 193 2.84 -20.74 21.55
CA SER A 193 2.08 -20.18 22.69
C SER A 193 1.23 -18.98 22.29
N THR A 194 1.72 -18.13 21.37
CA THR A 194 0.97 -16.96 20.91
C THR A 194 -0.21 -17.37 20.05
N VAL A 195 -0.04 -18.37 19.18
CA VAL A 195 -1.14 -18.94 18.39
C VAL A 195 -2.19 -19.57 19.30
N GLU A 196 -1.78 -20.39 20.27
CA GLU A 196 -2.69 -21.01 21.24
C GLU A 196 -3.49 -19.96 22.04
N ASN A 197 -2.79 -18.97 22.60
CA ASN A 197 -3.42 -17.89 23.36
C ASN A 197 -4.38 -17.06 22.52
N PHE A 198 -4.01 -16.74 21.28
CA PHE A 198 -4.87 -15.98 20.37
C PHE A 198 -6.11 -16.78 20.00
N LEU A 199 -5.99 -18.08 19.69
CA LEU A 199 -7.15 -18.90 19.34
C LEU A 199 -8.11 -19.06 20.52
N ALA A 200 -7.59 -19.18 21.75
CA ALA A 200 -8.41 -19.18 22.96
C ALA A 200 -9.12 -17.83 23.17
N MET A 201 -8.41 -16.72 23.01
CA MET A 201 -8.99 -15.36 23.07
C MET A 201 -10.07 -15.17 22.01
N ARG A 202 -9.80 -15.56 20.76
CA ARG A 202 -10.74 -15.43 19.65
C ARG A 202 -11.98 -16.29 19.87
N ALA A 203 -11.86 -17.49 20.41
CA ALA A 203 -13.01 -18.32 20.77
C ALA A 203 -13.92 -17.64 21.81
N ALA A 204 -13.33 -16.99 22.82
CA ALA A 204 -14.08 -16.20 23.80
C ALA A 204 -14.75 -14.98 23.15
N ALA A 205 -14.04 -14.26 22.28
CA ALA A 205 -14.60 -13.12 21.54
C ALA A 205 -15.80 -13.54 20.67
N LEU A 206 -15.67 -14.66 19.94
CA LEU A 206 -16.73 -15.20 19.11
C LEU A 206 -17.97 -15.61 19.92
N ALA A 207 -17.79 -16.12 21.14
CA ALA A 207 -18.91 -16.41 22.05
C ALA A 207 -19.70 -15.14 22.45
N ASP A 208 -19.02 -13.99 22.47
CA ASP A 208 -19.62 -12.67 22.70
C ASP A 208 -20.10 -11.99 21.40
N GLY A 209 -20.04 -12.68 20.25
CA GLY A 209 -20.44 -12.16 18.94
C GLY A 209 -19.42 -11.21 18.31
N ILE A 210 -18.17 -11.24 18.76
CA ILE A 210 -17.07 -10.40 18.28
C ILE A 210 -16.07 -11.25 17.49
N ASP A 211 -15.89 -10.99 16.20
CA ASP A 211 -14.84 -11.64 15.40
C ASP A 211 -13.58 -10.75 15.36
N ILE A 212 -12.47 -11.32 15.84
CA ILE A 212 -11.14 -10.71 15.84
C ILE A 212 -10.21 -11.62 15.06
N LYS A 213 -9.45 -11.05 14.14
CA LYS A 213 -8.52 -11.75 13.26
C LYS A 213 -7.14 -11.13 13.31
N VAL A 214 -6.13 -11.93 13.02
CA VAL A 214 -4.74 -11.47 12.86
C VAL A 214 -4.56 -10.85 11.48
N THR A 215 -3.88 -9.71 11.42
CA THR A 215 -3.51 -9.01 10.18
C THR A 215 -2.01 -8.96 9.94
N ASP A 216 -1.17 -9.01 10.98
CA ASP A 216 0.29 -9.11 10.88
C ASP A 216 0.84 -9.87 12.11
N GLY A 217 1.72 -10.84 11.88
CA GLY A 217 2.30 -11.69 12.91
C GLY A 217 3.83 -11.58 13.01
N TYR A 218 4.51 -12.72 13.03
CA TYR A 218 5.96 -12.81 13.14
C TYR A 218 6.64 -12.20 11.92
N ARG A 219 7.68 -11.40 12.19
CA ARG A 219 8.55 -10.81 11.17
C ARG A 219 9.98 -11.28 11.38
N SER A 220 10.60 -11.83 10.35
CA SER A 220 12.02 -12.20 10.39
C SER A 220 12.94 -10.98 10.50
N GLU A 221 14.18 -11.22 10.90
CA GLU A 221 15.20 -10.17 10.94
C GLU A 221 15.44 -9.56 9.56
N ALA A 222 15.47 -10.40 8.51
CA ALA A 222 15.66 -9.94 7.14
C ALA A 222 14.53 -8.99 6.70
N GLU A 223 13.28 -9.33 6.99
CA GLU A 223 12.12 -8.47 6.72
C GLU A 223 12.18 -7.17 7.52
N GLN A 224 12.61 -7.22 8.79
CA GLN A 224 12.78 -6.00 9.59
C GLN A 224 13.87 -5.08 9.03
N VAL A 225 14.97 -5.64 8.49
CA VAL A 225 16.01 -4.87 7.79
C VAL A 225 15.45 -4.21 6.52
N GLN A 226 14.63 -4.92 5.75
CA GLN A 226 13.96 -4.32 4.58
C GLN A 226 13.04 -3.17 4.99
N LEU A 227 12.26 -3.35 6.05
CA LEU A 227 11.38 -2.32 6.60
C LEU A 227 12.16 -1.10 7.09
N TRP A 228 13.31 -1.32 7.75
CA TRP A 228 14.20 -0.27 8.23
C TRP A 228 14.64 0.68 7.12
N TYR A 229 15.08 0.13 5.99
CA TYR A 229 15.49 0.95 4.84
C TYR A 229 14.31 1.58 4.11
N ARG A 230 13.14 0.91 4.05
CA ARG A 230 11.92 1.47 3.45
C ARG A 230 11.49 2.77 4.11
N TYR A 231 11.58 2.85 5.43
CA TYR A 231 11.26 4.05 6.20
C TYR A 231 12.44 5.01 6.37
N ASN A 232 13.44 4.92 5.47
CA ASN A 232 14.62 5.79 5.50
C ASN A 232 15.30 5.84 6.86
N GLN A 233 15.31 4.71 7.59
CA GLN A 233 16.00 4.57 8.87
C GLN A 233 15.42 5.48 9.97
N ASP A 234 14.14 5.83 9.84
CA ASP A 234 13.40 6.68 10.78
C ASP A 234 12.85 5.85 11.95
N THR A 235 13.47 6.02 13.12
CA THR A 235 13.10 5.32 14.36
C THR A 235 11.71 5.69 14.89
N SER A 236 11.09 6.76 14.39
CA SER A 236 9.70 7.11 14.75
C SER A 236 8.66 6.25 14.02
N GLN A 237 9.05 5.60 12.93
CA GLN A 237 8.16 4.80 12.09
C GLN A 237 8.51 3.31 12.11
N VAL A 238 9.77 2.96 12.35
CA VAL A 238 10.24 1.57 12.29
C VAL A 238 11.31 1.28 13.35
N ALA A 239 11.24 0.10 13.96
CA ALA A 239 12.26 -0.33 14.90
C ALA A 239 13.60 -0.64 14.19
N ARG A 240 14.71 -0.21 14.79
CA ARG A 240 16.04 -0.54 14.26
C ARG A 240 16.29 -2.06 14.38
N PRO A 241 16.70 -2.75 13.30
CA PRO A 241 16.93 -4.21 13.29
C PRO A 241 18.03 -4.65 14.26
N CYS A 242 17.95 -5.90 14.73
CA CYS A 242 18.94 -6.45 15.67
C CYS A 242 20.34 -6.51 15.06
N THR A 243 20.47 -6.94 13.80
CA THR A 243 21.73 -7.06 13.04
C THR A 243 22.41 -5.72 12.78
N LEU A 244 21.65 -4.62 12.87
CA LEU A 244 22.16 -3.27 12.74
C LEU A 244 22.40 -2.62 14.10
N GLY A 245 22.48 -3.39 15.19
CA GLY A 245 22.71 -2.87 16.56
C GLY A 245 21.47 -2.18 17.17
N GLY A 246 20.28 -2.48 16.66
CA GLY A 246 19.01 -2.00 17.19
C GLY A 246 18.44 -2.89 18.30
N SER A 247 17.18 -2.63 18.67
CA SER A 247 16.45 -3.39 19.68
C SER A 247 15.45 -4.41 19.11
N GLY A 248 15.33 -4.48 17.78
CA GLY A 248 14.34 -5.31 17.10
C GLY A 248 12.91 -4.76 17.24
N SER A 249 12.04 -5.16 16.33
CA SER A 249 10.59 -4.95 16.42
C SER A 249 9.95 -5.99 17.34
N ASN A 250 8.83 -5.67 17.97
CA ASN A 250 8.08 -6.67 18.73
C ASN A 250 7.61 -7.83 17.84
N HIS A 251 7.35 -7.59 16.55
CA HIS A 251 7.01 -8.67 15.61
C HIS A 251 8.19 -9.64 15.41
N ASN A 252 9.44 -9.23 15.65
CA ASN A 252 10.57 -10.14 15.62
C ASN A 252 10.51 -11.20 16.72
N SER A 253 9.84 -10.93 17.83
CA SER A 253 9.72 -11.91 18.92
C SER A 253 8.76 -13.06 18.60
N GLY A 254 7.84 -12.87 17.64
CA GLY A 254 6.74 -13.80 17.38
C GLY A 254 5.66 -13.82 18.47
N VAL A 255 5.66 -12.86 19.41
CA VAL A 255 4.65 -12.74 20.47
C VAL A 255 3.75 -11.50 20.35
N ALA A 256 4.02 -10.62 19.38
CA ALA A 256 3.18 -9.47 19.08
C ALA A 256 2.36 -9.73 17.80
N LEU A 257 1.13 -9.25 17.79
CA LEU A 257 0.18 -9.38 16.69
C LEU A 257 -0.46 -8.02 16.39
N ASP A 258 -0.67 -7.72 15.12
CA ASP A 258 -1.64 -6.71 14.72
C ASP A 258 -3.00 -7.38 14.47
N LEU A 259 -4.06 -6.82 15.03
CA LEU A 259 -5.40 -7.41 15.07
C LEU A 259 -6.46 -6.53 14.41
N THR A 260 -7.55 -7.14 13.92
CA THR A 260 -8.72 -6.40 13.46
C THR A 260 -9.45 -5.76 14.63
N VAL A 261 -9.28 -4.45 14.80
CA VAL A 261 -9.91 -3.68 15.87
C VAL A 261 -11.05 -2.79 15.39
N GLY A 262 -11.46 -2.85 14.12
CA GLY A 262 -12.57 -2.04 13.60
C GLY A 262 -12.33 -0.53 13.55
N CYS A 263 -11.07 -0.10 13.68
CA CYS A 263 -10.62 1.30 13.63
C CYS A 263 -9.31 1.41 12.85
N ARG A 264 -8.92 2.64 12.51
CA ARG A 264 -7.59 2.91 11.93
C ARG A 264 -6.51 2.78 13.01
N LYS A 265 -5.30 2.34 12.62
CA LYS A 265 -4.12 2.18 13.50
C LYS A 265 -3.85 3.39 14.40
N THR A 266 -3.98 4.60 13.88
CA THR A 266 -3.66 5.85 14.59
C THR A 266 -4.87 6.52 15.26
N ASP A 267 -6.04 5.87 15.26
CA ASP A 267 -7.26 6.42 15.85
C ASP A 267 -7.26 6.32 17.38
N SER A 268 -6.74 7.33 18.05
CA SER A 268 -6.69 7.41 19.51
C SER A 268 -8.07 7.50 20.19
N SER A 269 -9.14 7.67 19.41
CA SER A 269 -10.52 7.70 19.89
C SER A 269 -11.30 6.42 19.59
N CYS A 270 -10.63 5.36 19.11
CA CYS A 270 -11.27 4.10 18.74
C CYS A 270 -12.16 3.54 19.86
N ASP A 271 -13.44 3.29 19.53
CA ASP A 271 -14.44 2.80 20.46
C ASP A 271 -15.22 1.58 19.94
N SER A 272 -14.73 0.95 18.87
CA SER A 272 -15.40 -0.17 18.21
C SER A 272 -15.70 -1.32 19.18
N ALA A 273 -16.62 -2.20 18.79
CA ALA A 273 -16.94 -3.39 19.58
C ALA A 273 -15.71 -4.29 19.80
N GLN A 274 -14.91 -4.52 18.74
CA GLN A 274 -13.68 -5.30 18.82
C GLN A 274 -12.66 -4.67 19.77
N TYR A 275 -12.39 -3.36 19.63
CA TYR A 275 -11.38 -2.67 20.43
C TYR A 275 -11.78 -2.64 21.91
N ARG A 276 -13.04 -2.31 22.22
CA ARG A 276 -13.54 -2.35 23.61
C ARG A 276 -13.44 -3.76 24.21
N TRP A 277 -13.80 -4.78 23.45
CA TRP A 277 -13.70 -6.16 23.91
C TRP A 277 -12.24 -6.55 24.20
N LEU A 278 -11.31 -6.24 23.30
CA LEU A 278 -9.88 -6.50 23.49
C LEU A 278 -9.31 -5.73 24.69
N LYS A 279 -9.67 -4.45 24.87
CA LYS A 279 -9.23 -3.65 26.03
C LYS A 279 -9.73 -4.21 27.36
N ALA A 280 -10.92 -4.82 27.38
CA ALA A 280 -11.49 -5.41 28.58
C ALA A 280 -10.97 -6.83 28.87
N ASN A 281 -10.68 -7.63 27.84
CA ASN A 281 -10.46 -9.07 27.99
C ASN A 281 -9.08 -9.57 27.53
N GLY A 282 -8.43 -8.91 26.57
CA GLY A 282 -7.24 -9.42 25.88
C GLY A 282 -6.06 -9.75 26.79
N SER A 283 -5.92 -9.02 27.90
CA SER A 283 -4.84 -9.23 28.87
C SER A 283 -4.85 -10.61 29.53
N GLN A 284 -6.01 -11.29 29.58
CA GLN A 284 -6.13 -12.67 30.10
C GLN A 284 -5.33 -13.68 29.27
N TRP A 285 -5.09 -13.38 28.00
CA TRP A 285 -4.30 -14.20 27.07
C TRP A 285 -2.97 -13.54 26.70
N GLY A 286 -2.56 -12.48 27.42
CA GLY A 286 -1.30 -11.80 27.18
C GLY A 286 -1.32 -10.79 26.02
N PHE A 287 -2.50 -10.36 25.56
CA PHE A 287 -2.63 -9.32 24.54
C PHE A 287 -3.01 -8.00 25.18
N ASN A 288 -2.02 -7.11 25.33
CA ASN A 288 -2.20 -5.76 25.85
C ASN A 288 -2.01 -4.73 24.73
N ASN A 289 -2.65 -3.57 24.88
CA ASN A 289 -2.44 -2.40 24.03
C ASN A 289 -2.25 -1.18 24.94
N ASN A 290 -1.01 -0.72 25.06
CA ASN A 290 -0.60 0.43 25.88
C ASN A 290 -0.10 1.60 25.01
N LEU A 291 -0.31 1.51 23.69
CA LEU A 291 0.04 2.53 22.70
C LEU A 291 -1.25 3.20 22.16
N PRO A 292 -1.59 4.42 22.61
CA PRO A 292 -2.81 5.10 22.15
C PRO A 292 -2.74 5.52 20.68
N THR A 293 -1.56 5.49 20.06
CA THR A 293 -1.33 5.83 18.64
C THR A 293 -1.14 4.59 17.76
N ASP A 294 -1.29 3.39 18.32
CA ASP A 294 -1.18 2.12 17.60
C ASP A 294 -2.26 1.15 18.09
N THR A 295 -3.50 1.37 17.66
CA THR A 295 -4.69 0.63 18.13
C THR A 295 -4.71 -0.82 17.68
N VAL A 296 -4.04 -1.14 16.57
CA VAL A 296 -4.02 -2.49 16.00
C VAL A 296 -2.97 -3.37 16.66
N HIS A 297 -1.95 -2.81 17.31
CA HIS A 297 -0.84 -3.57 17.87
C HIS A 297 -1.14 -4.13 19.27
N TRP A 298 -1.01 -5.45 19.42
CA TRP A 298 -1.23 -6.15 20.69
C TRP A 298 -0.07 -7.07 21.01
N SER A 299 0.48 -6.91 22.21
CA SER A 299 1.66 -7.67 22.68
C SER A 299 1.60 -7.89 24.19
N PRO A 300 2.42 -8.79 24.76
CA PRO A 300 2.50 -8.96 26.21
C PRO A 300 2.86 -7.68 26.97
N SER A 301 3.73 -6.83 26.40
CA SER A 301 4.09 -5.53 26.98
C SER A 301 3.07 -4.43 26.65
N GLY A 302 2.28 -4.62 25.60
CA GLY A 302 1.41 -3.62 24.98
C GLY A 302 2.14 -2.43 24.37
N ARG A 303 3.46 -2.54 24.20
CA ARG A 303 4.32 -1.61 23.48
C ARG A 303 4.83 -2.26 22.22
#